data_AF-A0A3G7Y4X7-F1
#
_entry.id   AF-A0A3G7Y4X7-F1
#
_cell.length_a   1.000
_cell.length_b   1.000
_cell.length_c   1.000
_cell.angle_alpha   90.00
_cell.angle_beta   90.00
_cell.angle_gamma   90.00
#
_symmetry.space_group_name_H-M   'P 1'
#
loop_
_entity.id
_entity.type
_entity.pdbx_description
1 polymer ?
#
loop_
_entity_poly.entity_id
_entity_poly.type
_entity_poly.pdbx_seq_one_letter_code
_entity_poly.pdbx_strand_id
1 'polypeptide(L)' 'MALLGKRDGRNFGYGRQLSYAGPQALRDLFGDGHYRTVKAHSDRWQVFVRWCRSEDGLGFNEARQIDRQS' A
#
# COMPACT_ATOMS: atom_id res chain seq x y z
N MET A 1 -16.01 6.71 11.20
CA MET A 1 -15.26 6.04 12.29
C MET A 1 -14.28 5.08 11.63
N ALA A 2 -13.01 5.48 11.49
CA ALA A 2 -11.98 4.66 10.84
C ALA A 2 -11.56 3.55 11.80
N LEU A 3 -12.01 2.32 11.51
CA LEU A 3 -11.55 1.12 12.20
C LEU A 3 -10.10 0.84 11.79
N LEU A 4 -9.14 1.55 12.39
CA LEU A 4 -7.75 1.12 12.50
C LEU A 4 -7.68 -0.08 13.48
N GLY A 5 -8.47 -1.11 13.18
CA GLY A 5 -8.38 -2.39 13.84
C GLY A 5 -7.18 -3.12 13.26
N LYS A 6 -6.27 -3.57 14.14
CA LYS A 6 -5.26 -4.58 13.90
C LYS A 6 -5.73 -5.58 12.82
N ARG A 7 -5.29 -5.40 11.57
CA ARG A 7 -5.59 -6.35 10.50
C ARG A 7 -4.42 -7.31 10.38
N ASP A 8 -4.63 -8.48 10.97
CA ASP A 8 -3.88 -9.71 10.68
C ASP A 8 -3.86 -10.06 9.17
N GLY A 9 -4.71 -9.43 8.35
CA GLY A 9 -4.83 -9.66 6.92
C GLY A 9 -3.91 -8.80 6.05
N ARG A 10 -2.85 -9.43 5.50
CA ARG A 10 -2.15 -9.16 4.22
C ARG A 10 -2.45 -7.80 3.53
N ASN A 11 -1.42 -6.97 3.39
CA ASN A 11 -1.41 -5.66 2.72
C ASN A 11 -2.72 -4.87 2.90
N PHE A 12 -2.94 -4.30 4.08
CA PHE A 12 -4.11 -3.47 4.43
C PHE A 12 -5.47 -4.20 4.39
N GLY A 13 -5.49 -5.52 4.23
CA GLY A 13 -6.69 -6.34 4.05
C GLY A 13 -7.00 -6.70 2.58
N TYR A 14 -6.17 -6.25 1.63
CA TYR A 14 -6.41 -6.37 0.19
C TYR A 14 -5.66 -7.50 -0.51
N GLY A 15 -4.95 -8.35 0.24
CA GLY A 15 -4.30 -9.54 -0.27
C GLY A 15 -2.78 -9.40 -0.39
N ARG A 16 -2.14 -10.26 -1.20
CA ARG A 16 -0.67 -10.43 -1.21
C ARG A 16 0.08 -9.45 -2.11
N GLN A 17 -0.61 -8.75 -3.00
CA GLN A 17 0.05 -7.85 -3.97
C GLN A 17 0.02 -6.41 -3.51
N LEU A 18 1.20 -5.85 -3.23
CA LEU A 18 1.36 -4.46 -2.82
C LEU A 18 0.82 -3.48 -3.89
N SER A 19 0.99 -3.80 -5.18
CA SER A 19 0.49 -3.01 -6.33
C SER A 19 -1.02 -2.81 -6.33
N TYR A 20 -1.77 -3.79 -5.80
CA TYR A 20 -3.22 -3.72 -5.71
C TYR A 20 -3.68 -3.13 -4.37
N ALA A 21 -3.02 -3.55 -3.30
CA ALA A 21 -3.42 -3.20 -1.95
C ALA A 21 -3.23 -1.71 -1.60
N GLY A 22 -2.17 -1.08 -2.09
CA GLY A 22 -1.91 0.33 -1.76
C GLY A 22 -2.92 1.30 -2.35
N PRO A 23 -3.19 1.27 -3.67
CA PRO A 23 -4.22 2.13 -4.27
C PRO A 23 -5.60 1.92 -3.62
N GLN A 24 -5.89 0.68 -3.20
CA GLN A 24 -7.16 0.37 -2.54
C GLN A 24 -7.22 0.91 -1.10
N ALA A 25 -6.14 0.82 -0.34
CA ALA A 25 -6.03 1.46 0.97
C ALA A 25 -6.10 2.99 0.87
N LEU A 26 -5.53 3.59 -0.19
CA LEU A 26 -5.61 5.02 -0.45
C LEU A 26 -7.04 5.47 -0.76
N ARG A 27 -7.80 4.67 -1.53
CA ARG A 27 -9.23 4.93 -1.79
C ARG A 27 -10.05 4.90 -0.50
N ASP A 28 -9.83 3.91 0.35
CA ASP A 28 -10.48 3.82 1.65
C ASP A 28 -10.13 4.99 2.56
N LEU A 29 -8.87 5.43 2.54
CA LEU A 29 -8.37 6.50 3.41
C LEU A 29 -8.94 7.86 3.03
N PHE A 30 -8.98 8.18 1.73
CA PHE A 30 -9.41 9.49 1.25
C PHE A 30 -10.91 9.57 0.92
N GLY A 31 -11.59 8.43 0.75
CA GLY A 31 -13.02 8.37 0.47
C GLY A 31 -13.41 8.88 -0.92
N ASP A 32 -14.72 8.84 -1.20
CA ASP A 32 -15.31 9.26 -2.47
C ASP A 32 -15.28 10.79 -2.60
N GLY A 33 -14.63 11.32 -3.64
CA GLY A 33 -14.48 12.77 -3.89
C GLY A 33 -13.03 13.27 -4.01
N HIS A 34 -12.05 12.52 -3.51
CA HIS A 34 -10.63 12.89 -3.57
C HIS A 34 -9.87 12.24 -4.73
N TYR A 35 -10.53 12.08 -5.89
CA TYR A 35 -9.98 11.36 -7.05
C TYR A 35 -8.59 11.83 -7.49
N ARG A 36 -8.34 13.15 -7.47
CA ARG A 36 -7.02 13.71 -7.84
C ARG A 36 -5.94 13.36 -6.83
N THR A 37 -6.26 13.40 -5.53
CA THR A 37 -5.35 13.05 -4.43
C THR A 37 -5.07 11.55 -4.45
N VAL A 38 -6.11 10.72 -4.57
CA VAL A 38 -6.00 9.26 -4.67
C VAL A 38 -5.14 8.87 -5.87
N LYS A 39 -5.34 9.50 -7.03
CA LYS A 39 -4.53 9.25 -8.24
C LYS A 39 -3.06 9.57 -8.01
N ALA A 40 -2.75 10.78 -7.52
CA ALA A 40 -1.36 11.19 -7.27
C ALA A 40 -0.64 10.27 -6.26
N HIS A 41 -1.34 9.84 -5.21
CA HIS A 41 -0.77 8.91 -4.24
C HIS A 41 -0.67 7.48 -4.77
N SER A 42 -1.62 7.05 -5.60
CA SER A 42 -1.57 5.74 -6.25
C SER A 42 -0.40 5.66 -7.24
N ASP A 43 -0.13 6.72 -7.99
CA ASP A 43 1.00 6.79 -8.93
C ASP A 43 2.34 6.69 -8.17
N ARG A 44 2.49 7.46 -7.08
CA ARG A 44 3.67 7.36 -6.19
C ARG A 44 3.80 5.98 -5.56
N TRP A 45 2.68 5.37 -5.18
CA TRP A 45 2.66 4.01 -4.65
C TRP A 45 3.16 2.99 -5.68
N GLN A 46 2.77 3.09 -6.96
CA GLN A 46 3.29 2.19 -7.99
C GLN A 46 4.80 2.33 -8.17
N VAL A 47 5.34 3.56 -8.10
CA VAL A 47 6.80 3.78 -8.13
C VAL A 47 7.46 3.10 -6.92
N PHE A 48 6.88 3.24 -5.73
CA PHE A 48 7.34 2.56 -4.52
C PHE A 48 7.33 1.03 -4.67
N VAL A 49 6.25 0.45 -5.18
CA VAL A 49 6.16 -1.01 -5.41
C VAL A 49 7.19 -1.49 -6.42
N ARG A 50 7.45 -0.71 -7.47
CA ARG A 50 8.50 -1.03 -8.45
C ARG A 50 9.87 -1.01 -7.80
N TRP A 51 10.15 0.00 -6.97
CA TRP A 51 11.39 0.07 -6.21
C TRP A 51 11.52 -1.10 -5.21
N CYS A 52 10.46 -1.48 -4.49
CA CYS A 52 10.53 -2.64 -3.60
C CYS A 52 10.89 -3.96 -4.33
N ARG A 53 10.65 -4.05 -5.64
CA ARG A 53 10.94 -5.21 -6.48
C ARG A 53 12.27 -5.11 -7.24
N SER A 54 12.95 -3.95 -7.24
CA SER A 54 14.26 -3.79 -7.88
C SER A 54 15.39 -4.33 -7.02
N GLU A 55 16.56 -4.54 -7.62
CA GLU A 55 17.78 -5.00 -6.92
C GLU A 55 18.26 -4.00 -5.86
N ASP A 56 18.05 -2.69 -6.08
CA ASP A 56 18.29 -1.63 -5.08
C ASP A 56 17.19 -1.52 -4.01
N GLY A 57 16.17 -2.36 -4.11
CA GLY A 57 15.01 -2.37 -3.24
C GLY A 57 15.10 -3.38 -2.11
N LEU A 58 14.12 -3.34 -1.22
CA LEU A 58 14.02 -4.27 -0.09
C LEU A 58 13.67 -5.72 -0.50
N GLY A 59 13.35 -6.00 -1.78
CA GLY A 59 12.99 -7.33 -2.27
C GLY A 59 11.66 -7.87 -1.73
N PHE A 60 10.80 -7.01 -1.18
CA PHE A 60 9.58 -7.40 -0.48
C PHE A 60 8.31 -7.22 -1.31
N ASN A 61 7.41 -8.21 -1.23
CA ASN A 61 6.08 -8.16 -1.85
C ASN A 61 4.96 -7.92 -0.83
N GLU A 62 5.27 -8.00 0.47
CA GLU A 62 4.30 -7.82 1.55
C GLU A 62 4.70 -6.71 2.52
N ALA A 63 3.75 -5.85 2.87
CA ALA A 63 3.99 -4.65 3.69
C ALA A 63 4.56 -4.98 5.08
N ARG A 64 4.20 -6.15 5.64
CA ARG A 64 4.72 -6.63 6.93
C ARG A 64 6.22 -6.94 6.95
N GLN A 65 6.84 -7.09 5.78
CA GLN A 65 8.29 -7.32 5.69
C GLN A 65 9.08 -6.01 5.84
N ILE A 66 8.44 -4.86 5.58
CA ILE A 66 9.03 -3.52 5.74
C ILE A 66 9.24 -3.21 7.23
N ASP A 67 8.28 -3.59 8.08
CA ASP A 67 8.28 -3.32 9.53
C ASP A 67 9.33 -4.13 10.32
N ARG A 68 10.01 -5.09 9.67
CA ARG A 68 11.01 -5.97 10.30
C ARG A 68 12.47 -5.51 10.15
N GLN A 69 12.70 -4.37 9.50
CA GLN A 69 14.05 -3.80 9.32
C GLN A 69 14.27 -2.45 10.03
N SER A 70 13.29 -1.94 10.79
CA SER A 70 13.43 -0.71 11.59
C SER A 70 13.89 -0.99 13.02
#